data_AF-A0A2T2T136-F1
#
_entry.id   AF-A0A2T2T136-F1
#
_cell.length_a   1.000
_cell.length_b   1.000
_cell.length_c   1.000
_cell.angle_alpha   90.00
_cell.angle_beta   90.00
_cell.angle_gamma   90.00
#
_symmetry.space_group_name_H-M   'P 1'
#
loop_
_entity.id
_entity.type
_entity.pdbx_description
1 polymer ?
#
loop_
_entity_poly.entity_id
_entity_poly.type
_entity_poly.pdbx_seq_one_letter_code
_entity_poly.pdbx_strand_id
1 'polypeptide(L)' 'MAEGVEIVARNKKAQFEYDIEETLEAGLVLEGSEVKSVRQEKASLDGAYCQVDRDGEMKIHGMY' A
#
# COMPACT_ATOMS: atom_id res chain seq x y z
N MET A 1 9.89 19.87 9.63
CA MET A 1 10.55 18.55 9.78
C MET A 1 10.11 17.73 8.57
N ALA A 2 11.07 17.39 7.70
CA ALA A 2 10.93 16.73 6.38
C ALA A 2 9.72 17.12 5.51
N GLU A 3 9.91 18.16 4.68
CA GLU A 3 9.02 18.56 3.59
C GLU A 3 8.80 17.41 2.58
N GLY A 4 7.55 17.01 2.35
CA GLY A 4 7.14 16.36 1.10
C GLY A 4 6.57 14.94 1.13
N VAL A 5 6.34 14.32 2.30
CA VAL A 5 5.68 13.00 2.38
C VAL A 5 4.23 13.16 2.81
N GLU A 6 3.31 13.10 1.85
CA GLU A 6 1.87 13.06 2.10
C GLU A 6 1.41 11.61 2.23
N ILE A 7 0.66 11.32 3.30
CA ILE A 7 0.08 9.98 3.50
C ILE A 7 -1.14 9.86 2.61
N VAL A 8 -0.98 9.14 1.50
CA VAL A 8 -1.98 9.06 0.44
C VAL A 8 -3.08 8.04 0.73
N ALA A 9 -2.73 6.94 1.42
CA ALA A 9 -3.65 5.89 1.83
C ALA A 9 -3.15 5.25 3.12
N ARG A 10 -4.07 4.91 4.02
CA ARG A 10 -3.76 4.16 5.25
C ARG A 10 -4.87 3.17 5.55
N ASN A 11 -4.53 1.88 5.60
CA ASN A 11 -5.47 0.85 6.03
C ASN A 11 -5.61 0.89 7.55
N LYS A 12 -6.63 1.61 8.04
CA LYS A 12 -6.93 1.68 9.48
C LYS A 12 -7.45 0.33 10.00
N LYS A 13 -8.24 -0.41 9.22
CA LYS A 13 -8.81 -1.70 9.61
C LYS A 13 -7.74 -2.73 9.94
N ALA A 14 -6.64 -2.75 9.17
CA ALA A 14 -5.52 -3.63 9.45
C ALA A 14 -4.97 -3.48 10.88
N GLN A 15 -4.97 -2.25 11.44
CA GLN A 15 -4.50 -1.98 12.81
C GLN A 15 -5.52 -2.37 13.90
N PHE A 16 -6.79 -2.58 13.53
CA PHE A 16 -7.84 -3.00 14.46
C PHE A 16 -8.11 -4.51 14.42
N GLU A 17 -8.00 -5.12 13.24
CA GLU A 17 -8.31 -6.54 13.02
C GLU A 17 -7.11 -7.47 13.18
N TYR A 18 -5.88 -6.93 13.07
CA TYR A 18 -4.65 -7.70 13.13
C TYR A 18 -3.64 -7.07 14.10
N ASP A 19 -2.87 -7.92 14.78
CA ASP A 19 -1.67 -7.50 15.50
C ASP A 19 -0.50 -7.41 14.51
N ILE A 20 0.13 -6.24 14.45
CA ILE A 20 1.26 -5.98 13.55
C ILE A 20 2.54 -6.29 14.30
N GLU A 21 3.18 -7.44 14.00
CA GLU A 21 4.45 -7.82 14.61
C GLU A 21 5.64 -7.03 14.05
N GLU A 22 5.65 -6.78 12.74
CA GLU A 22 6.73 -6.06 12.06
C GLU A 22 6.20 -5.16 10.93
N THR A 23 6.84 -4.00 10.75
CA THR A 23 6.57 -3.07 9.64
C THR A 23 7.81 -2.93 8.77
N LEU A 24 7.63 -3.16 7.48
CA LEU A 24 8.69 -3.09 6.48
C LEU A 24 8.45 -1.89 5.56
N GLU A 25 9.53 -1.19 5.19
CA GLU A 25 9.48 -0.17 4.14
C GLU A 25 9.84 -0.80 2.80
N ALA A 26 8.97 -0.64 1.81
CA ALA A 26 9.17 -1.15 0.45
C ALA A 26 8.87 -0.05 -0.58
N GLY A 27 9.58 -0.09 -1.70
CA GLY A 27 9.28 0.74 -2.87
C GLY A 27 8.24 0.04 -3.76
N LEU A 28 7.10 0.66 -3.97
CA LEU A 28 6.07 0.15 -4.87
C LEU A 28 6.30 0.68 -6.28
N VAL A 29 6.40 -0.21 -7.27
CA VAL A 29 6.43 0.17 -8.68
C VAL A 29 4.99 0.23 -9.18
N LEU A 30 4.50 1.44 -9.44
CA LEU A 30 3.14 1.70 -9.92
C LEU A 30 3.10 1.85 -11.43
N GLU A 31 2.07 1.34 -12.09
CA GLU A 31 1.77 1.66 -13.48
C GLU A 31 1.00 2.98 -13.61
N GLY A 32 1.11 3.65 -14.76
CA GLY A 32 0.71 5.06 -14.93
C GLY A 32 -0.75 5.41 -14.59
N SER A 33 -1.67 4.43 -14.61
CA SER A 33 -3.04 4.59 -14.14
C SER A 33 -3.15 4.69 -12.62
N GLU A 34 -2.36 3.90 -11.88
CA GLU A 34 -2.38 3.84 -10.42
C GLU A 34 -1.75 5.09 -9.81
N VAL A 35 -0.71 5.64 -10.46
CA VAL A 35 -0.10 6.93 -10.06
C VAL A 35 -1.16 8.05 -10.05
N LYS A 36 -2.12 8.03 -10.99
CA LYS A 36 -3.20 9.02 -11.03
C LYS A 36 -4.21 8.83 -9.90
N SER A 37 -4.55 7.59 -9.54
CA SER A 37 -5.47 7.28 -8.44
C SER A 37 -4.89 7.64 -7.08
N VAL A 38 -3.61 7.31 -6.87
CA VAL A 38 -2.85 7.69 -5.66
C VAL A 38 -2.80 9.21 -5.55
N ARG A 39 -2.38 9.93 -6.59
CA ARG A 39 -2.36 11.42 -6.56
C ARG A 39 -3.72 12.08 -6.32
N GLN A 40 -4.82 11.38 -6.58
CA GLN A 40 -6.18 11.89 -6.34
C GLN A 40 -6.74 11.49 -4.97
N GLU A 41 -5.93 10.88 -4.08
CA GLU A 41 -6.37 10.35 -2.77
C GLU A 41 -7.52 9.33 -2.89
N LYS A 42 -7.65 8.69 -4.06
CA LYS A 42 -8.68 7.68 -4.33
C LYS A 42 -8.20 6.25 -4.09
N ALA A 43 -6.93 6.10 -3.69
CA ALA A 43 -6.34 4.82 -3.39
C ALA A 43 -6.85 4.30 -2.03
N SER A 44 -7.51 3.16 -2.04
CA SER A 44 -7.97 2.41 -0.88
C SER A 44 -7.21 1.09 -0.79
N LEU A 45 -6.75 0.80 0.42
CA LEU A 45 -6.10 -0.45 0.79
C LEU A 45 -7.07 -1.39 1.52
N ASP A 46 -8.38 -1.09 1.49
CA ASP A 46 -9.41 -1.88 2.18
C ASP A 46 -9.55 -3.25 1.50
N GLY A 47 -9.22 -4.33 2.20
CA GLY A 47 -9.19 -5.67 1.64
C GLY A 47 -7.98 -5.99 0.75
N ALA A 48 -7.02 -5.06 0.64
CA ALA A 48 -5.78 -5.30 -0.08
C ALA A 48 -4.81 -6.15 0.76
N TYR A 49 -4.06 -7.03 0.10
CA TYR A 49 -3.03 -7.85 0.74
C TYR A 49 -1.78 -7.94 -0.15
N CYS A 50 -0.63 -8.14 0.49
CA CYS A 50 0.63 -8.39 -0.20
C CYS A 50 0.85 -9.91 -0.28
N GLN A 51 1.22 -10.41 -1.45
CA GLN A 51 1.61 -11.80 -1.64
C GLN A 51 2.98 -11.86 -2.31
N VAL A 52 3.82 -12.78 -1.82
CA VAL A 52 5.10 -13.09 -2.45
C VAL A 52 4.87 -14.20 -3.48
N ASP A 53 5.21 -13.91 -4.73
CA ASP A 53 5.18 -14.87 -5.83
C ASP A 53 6.30 -15.91 -5.71
N ARG A 54 6.20 -16.99 -6.49
CA ARG A 54 7.20 -18.06 -6.51
C ARG A 54 8.60 -17.59 -6.93
N ASP A 55 8.67 -16.49 -7.68
CA ASP A 55 9.90 -15.86 -8.14
C ASP A 55 10.50 -14.88 -7.11
N GLY A 56 9.87 -14.72 -5.94
CA GLY A 56 10.33 -13.84 -4.86
C GLY A 56 9.89 -12.37 -5.00
N GLU A 57 9.03 -12.06 -5.97
CA GLU A 57 8.45 -10.74 -6.13
C GLU A 57 7.28 -10.52 -5.15
N MET A 58 7.23 -9.37 -4.48
CA MET A 58 6.09 -9.00 -3.65
C MET A 58 5.10 -8.17 -4.46
N LYS A 59 3.86 -8.64 -4.55
CA LYS A 59 2.78 -7.95 -5.28
C LYS A 59 1.64 -7.60 -4.35
N ILE A 60 1.03 -6.44 -4.60
CA ILE A 60 -0.17 -6.01 -3.90
C ILE A 60 -1.39 -6.41 -4.72
N HIS A 61 -2.34 -7.09 -4.09
CA HIS A 61 -3.60 -7.48 -4.69
C HIS A 61 -4.76 -6.78 -3.96
N GLY A 62 -5.78 -6.35 -4.71
CA GLY A 62 -6.98 -5.76 -4.14
C GLY A 62 -6.87 -4.29 -3.74
N MET A 63 -5.80 -3.59 -4.15
CA MET A 63 -5.73 -2.13 -4.05
C MET A 63 -6.58 -1.50 -5.16
N TYR A 64 -7.39 -0.49 -4.82
CA TYR A 64 -8.23 0.25 -5.76
C TYR A 64 -7.99 1.75 -5.66
#